data_AF-A0A7V8Y471-F1
#
_entry.id   AF-A0A7V8Y471-F1
#
_cell.length_a   1.000
_cell.length_b   1.000
_cell.length_c   1.000
_cell.angle_alpha   90.00
_cell.angle_beta   90.00
_cell.angle_gamma   90.00
#
_symmetry.space_group_name_H-M   'P 1'
#
loop_
_entity.id
_entity.type
_entity.pdbx_description
1 polymer ?
#
loop_
_entity_poly.entity_id
_entity_poly.type
_entity_poly.pdbx_seq_one_letter_code
_entity_poly.pdbx_strand_id
1 'polypeptide(L)'
;MSPALLLDEMLSPEIAVRLRERGHDVVATVAEDGLRALSDADLLAHATEQGRCLVTCNVKDFLTIARAWAGFGQSHGGIVCVVNSAFPQDRGFIGRLVQVLDALLAAGDAPGRDGVWFLSAPATASRGS
;
A
#
# COMPACT_ATOMS: atom_id res chain seq x y z
N MET A 1 -3.42 8.51 -15.91
CA MET A 1 -3.98 8.67 -14.55
C MET A 1 -3.17 7.76 -13.65
N SER A 2 -2.56 8.30 -12.59
CA SER A 2 -1.82 7.48 -11.64
C SER A 2 -2.79 6.71 -10.74
N PRO A 3 -2.48 5.46 -10.36
CA PRO A 3 -3.33 4.65 -9.50
C PRO A 3 -3.47 5.28 -8.11
N ALA A 4 -4.66 5.21 -7.51
CA ALA A 4 -4.92 5.73 -6.19
C ALA A 4 -4.60 4.68 -5.12
N LEU A 5 -4.05 5.11 -3.98
CA LEU A 5 -3.66 4.21 -2.89
C LEU A 5 -4.51 4.44 -1.64
N LEU A 6 -4.70 3.36 -0.88
CA LEU A 6 -5.17 3.37 0.49
C LEU A 6 -4.11 2.74 1.40
N LEU A 7 -3.61 3.48 2.40
CA LEU A 7 -2.65 2.97 3.36
C LEU A 7 -3.37 2.36 4.55
N ASP A 8 -2.97 1.13 4.87
CA ASP A 8 -3.32 0.41 6.10
C ASP A 8 -2.99 1.22 7.37
N GLU A 9 -3.70 0.96 8.47
CA GLU A 9 -3.58 1.73 9.71
C GLU A 9 -2.22 1.61 10.39
N MET A 10 -1.52 0.50 10.11
CA MET A 10 -0.17 0.27 10.60
C MET A 10 0.88 1.15 9.89
N LEU A 11 0.52 1.82 8.80
CA LEU A 11 1.40 2.74 8.09
C LEU A 11 1.18 4.18 8.59
N SER A 12 2.29 4.89 8.80
CA SER A 12 2.25 6.29 9.23
C SER A 12 1.47 7.16 8.22
N PRO A 13 0.55 8.03 8.68
CA PRO A 13 -0.17 8.96 7.81
C PRO A 13 0.76 9.96 7.12
N GLU A 14 1.97 10.16 7.66
CA GLU A 14 3.02 10.99 7.04
C GLU A 14 3.34 10.50 5.61
N ILE A 15 3.28 9.20 5.35
CA ILE A 15 3.51 8.64 4.01
C ILE A 15 2.50 9.21 3.01
N ALA A 16 1.20 9.20 3.38
CA ALA A 16 0.14 9.76 2.55
C ALA A 16 0.27 11.27 2.36
N VAL A 17 0.67 12.01 3.40
CA VAL A 17 0.94 13.46 3.27
C VAL A 17 2.03 13.71 2.24
N ARG A 18 3.18 13.05 2.37
CA ARG A 18 4.34 13.27 1.49
C ARG A 18 4.11 12.82 0.06
N LEU A 19 3.29 11.79 -0.18
CA LEU A 19 2.92 11.37 -1.54
C LEU A 19 1.91 12.35 -2.17
N ARG A 20 0.95 12.88 -1.40
CA ARG A 20 0.02 13.91 -1.88
C ARG A 20 0.72 15.22 -2.24
N GLU A 21 1.74 15.62 -1.48
CA GLU A 21 2.60 16.76 -1.82
C GLU A 21 3.32 16.60 -3.17
N ARG A 22 3.50 15.35 -3.64
CA ARG A 22 4.05 15.03 -4.97
C ARG A 22 2.99 14.87 -6.06
N GLY A 23 1.71 15.10 -5.75
CA GLY A 23 0.61 15.05 -6.72
C GLY A 23 -0.08 13.68 -6.85
N HIS A 24 0.19 12.74 -5.94
CA HIS A 24 -0.45 11.41 -5.96
C HIS A 24 -1.75 11.38 -5.14
N ASP A 25 -2.70 10.53 -5.54
CA ASP A 25 -3.92 10.25 -4.78
C ASP A 25 -3.68 9.15 -3.75
N VAL A 26 -3.42 9.53 -2.50
CA VAL A 26 -3.15 8.59 -1.40
C VAL A 26 -3.96 8.98 -0.16
N VAL A 27 -4.75 8.03 0.34
CA VAL A 27 -5.52 8.13 1.58
C VAL A 27 -4.88 7.22 2.63
N ALA A 28 -4.88 7.61 3.89
CA ALA A 28 -4.48 6.76 5.01
C ALA A 28 -5.70 6.49 5.90
N THR A 29 -5.93 5.24 6.26
CA THR A 29 -7.07 4.83 7.12
C THR A 29 -7.13 5.62 8.43
N VAL A 30 -5.97 5.86 9.05
CA VAL A 30 -5.87 6.63 10.31
C VAL A 30 -6.28 8.10 10.19
N ALA A 31 -6.39 8.64 8.97
CA ALA A 31 -6.83 10.01 8.72
C ALA A 31 -8.35 10.14 8.56
N GLU A 32 -9.08 9.01 8.48
CA GLU A 32 -10.53 8.97 8.37
C GLU A 32 -11.12 8.13 9.51
N ASP A 33 -11.83 8.78 10.43
CA ASP A 33 -12.41 8.12 11.61
C ASP A 33 -13.30 6.90 11.26
N GLY A 34 -13.93 6.90 10.08
CA GLY A 34 -14.75 5.79 9.59
C GLY A 34 -13.97 4.56 9.13
N LEU A 35 -12.69 4.72 8.74
CA LEU A 35 -11.86 3.61 8.24
C LEU A 35 -11.10 2.90 9.36
N ARG A 36 -10.86 3.58 10.48
CA ARG A 36 -10.12 3.04 11.62
C ARG A 36 -10.85 1.93 12.38
N ALA A 37 -12.16 1.82 12.20
CA ALA A 37 -12.99 0.80 12.85
C ALA A 37 -13.26 -0.42 11.95
N LEU A 38 -12.77 -0.41 10.70
CA LEU A 38 -13.02 -1.49 9.75
C LEU A 38 -12.17 -2.72 10.07
N SER A 39 -12.74 -3.90 9.82
CA SER A 39 -11.95 -5.14 9.77
C SER A 39 -11.03 -5.14 8.53
N ASP A 40 -9.99 -5.98 8.53
CA ASP A 40 -9.13 -6.13 7.34
C ASP A 40 -9.93 -6.47 6.07
N ALA A 41 -10.98 -7.28 6.20
CA ALA A 41 -11.84 -7.65 5.07
C ALA A 41 -12.66 -6.45 4.57
N ASP A 42 -13.23 -5.67 5.48
CA ASP A 42 -13.99 -4.47 5.13
C ASP A 42 -13.08 -3.37 4.57
N LEU A 43 -11.84 -3.26 5.07
CA LEU A 43 -10.86 -2.33 4.55
C LEU A 43 -10.45 -2.70 3.11
N LEU A 44 -10.23 -3.99 2.82
CA LEU A 44 -9.96 -4.45 1.47
C LEU A 44 -11.16 -4.24 0.54
N ALA A 45 -12.40 -4.39 1.05
CA ALA A 45 -13.63 -4.14 0.30
C ALA A 45 -13.76 -2.65 -0.02
N HIS A 46 -13.56 -1.80 0.98
CA HIS A 46 -13.58 -0.37 0.83
C HIS A 46 -12.53 0.11 -0.20
N ALA A 47 -11.29 -0.36 -0.10
CA ALA A 47 -10.25 -0.05 -1.09
C ALA A 47 -10.70 -0.42 -2.51
N THR A 48 -11.26 -1.62 -2.66
CA THR A 48 -11.73 -2.15 -3.95
C THR A 48 -12.89 -1.34 -4.51
N GLU A 49 -13.88 -1.00 -3.69
CA GLU A 49 -15.04 -0.18 -4.08
C GLU A 49 -14.64 1.23 -4.53
N GLN A 50 -13.62 1.81 -3.88
CA GLN A 50 -13.07 3.12 -4.25
C GLN A 50 -12.10 3.06 -5.45
N GLY A 51 -11.86 1.88 -6.02
CA GLY A 51 -10.88 1.69 -7.10
C GLY A 51 -9.44 1.97 -6.68
N ARG A 52 -9.14 1.81 -5.38
CA ARG A 52 -7.83 2.06 -4.77
C ARG A 52 -7.08 0.75 -4.57
N CYS A 53 -5.77 0.81 -4.71
CA CYS A 53 -4.88 -0.27 -4.31
C CYS A 53 -4.53 -0.15 -2.82
N LEU A 54 -4.68 -1.24 -2.07
CA LEU A 54 -4.35 -1.29 -0.65
C LEU A 54 -2.83 -1.48 -0.45
N VAL A 55 -2.21 -0.65 0.39
CA VAL A 55 -0.82 -0.79 0.82
C VAL A 55 -0.80 -1.22 2.28
N THR A 56 -0.16 -2.35 2.59
CA THR A 56 -0.18 -2.92 3.95
C THR A 56 1.16 -3.55 4.34
N CYS A 57 1.49 -3.47 5.63
CA CYS A 57 2.53 -4.32 6.23
C CYS A 57 1.96 -5.58 6.91
N ASN A 58 0.65 -5.68 7.10
CA ASN A 58 -0.03 -6.90 7.57
C ASN A 58 -0.26 -7.91 6.43
N VAL A 59 0.82 -8.22 5.71
CA VAL A 59 0.78 -8.96 4.44
C VAL A 59 0.07 -10.32 4.55
N LYS A 60 0.28 -11.05 5.66
CA LYS A 60 -0.27 -12.40 5.81
C LYS A 60 -1.80 -12.40 5.85
N ASP A 61 -2.40 -11.46 6.56
CA ASP A 61 -3.84 -11.45 6.80
C ASP A 61 -4.58 -11.00 5.54
N PHE A 62 -4.12 -9.94 4.88
CA PHE A 62 -4.69 -9.49 3.60
C PHE A 62 -4.54 -10.53 2.48
N LEU A 63 -3.42 -11.25 2.40
CA LEU A 63 -3.28 -12.33 1.41
C LEU A 63 -4.17 -13.54 1.73
N THR A 64 -4.46 -13.79 3.00
CA THR A 64 -5.41 -14.84 3.39
C THR A 64 -6.83 -14.47 2.95
N ILE A 65 -7.22 -13.21 3.15
CA ILE A 65 -8.52 -12.68 2.70
C ILE A 65 -8.61 -12.70 1.17
N ALA A 66 -7.60 -12.20 0.47
CA ALA A 66 -7.55 -12.19 -1.00
C ALA A 66 -7.70 -13.59 -1.60
N ARG A 67 -7.04 -14.60 -1.00
CA ARG A 67 -7.20 -16.01 -1.40
C ARG A 67 -8.61 -16.54 -1.14
N ALA A 68 -9.21 -16.20 0.00
CA ALA A 68 -10.57 -16.59 0.31
C ALA A 68 -11.56 -15.98 -0.70
N TRP A 69 -11.41 -14.69 -1.00
CA TRP A 69 -12.22 -14.00 -2.01
C TRP A 69 -12.12 -14.64 -3.39
N ALA A 70 -10.91 -14.96 -3.84
CA ALA A 70 -10.71 -15.68 -5.09
C ALA A 70 -11.48 -17.02 -5.12
N GLY A 71 -11.52 -17.74 -3.99
CA GLY A 71 -12.32 -18.97 -3.84
C GLY A 71 -13.84 -18.76 -3.93
N PHE A 72 -14.32 -17.56 -3.60
CA PHE A 72 -15.73 -17.17 -3.73
C PHE A 72 -16.05 -16.40 -5.03
N GLY A 73 -15.08 -16.25 -5.94
CA GLY A 73 -15.25 -15.46 -7.17
C GLY A 73 -15.29 -13.94 -6.95
N GLN A 74 -14.88 -13.48 -5.77
CA GLN A 74 -14.73 -12.07 -5.44
C GLN A 74 -13.31 -11.59 -5.77
N SER A 75 -13.20 -10.33 -6.18
CA SER A 75 -11.94 -9.71 -6.60
C SER A 75 -11.59 -8.51 -5.74
N HIS A 76 -10.30 -8.20 -5.65
CA HIS A 76 -9.80 -6.99 -4.99
C HIS A 76 -9.21 -5.99 -5.98
N GLY A 77 -9.15 -4.72 -5.59
CA GLY A 77 -8.61 -3.63 -6.42
C GLY A 77 -7.10 -3.69 -6.68
N GLY A 78 -6.38 -4.45 -5.86
CA GLY A 78 -4.92 -4.64 -5.91
C GLY A 78 -4.31 -4.49 -4.53
N ILE A 79 -3.22 -5.21 -4.25
CA ILE A 79 -2.54 -5.18 -2.94
C ILE A 79 -1.04 -4.96 -3.13
N VAL A 80 -0.50 -3.94 -2.48
CA VAL A 80 0.93 -3.70 -2.33
C VAL A 80 1.38 -4.15 -0.94
N CYS A 81 2.27 -5.13 -0.90
CA CYS A 81 2.77 -5.75 0.30
C CYS A 81 4.12 -5.14 0.71
N VAL A 82 4.17 -4.54 1.90
CA VAL A 82 5.38 -3.99 2.51
C VAL A 82 5.93 -5.02 3.50
N VAL A 83 6.93 -5.79 3.08
CA VAL A 83 7.56 -6.81 3.94
C VAL A 83 8.71 -6.22 4.76
N ASN A 84 8.75 -6.54 6.06
CA ASN A 84 9.75 -6.00 6.99
C ASN A 84 11.20 -6.34 6.60
N SER A 85 11.44 -7.46 5.91
CA SER A 85 12.78 -7.83 5.43
C SER A 85 13.32 -6.86 4.36
N ALA A 86 12.44 -6.30 3.52
CA ALA A 86 12.80 -5.30 2.52
C ALA A 86 12.68 -3.86 3.08
N PHE A 87 11.76 -3.64 4.02
CA PHE A 87 11.53 -2.34 4.65
C PHE A 87 11.58 -2.48 6.17
N PRO A 88 12.78 -2.53 6.77
CA PRO A 88 12.90 -2.50 8.22
C PRO A 88 12.23 -1.24 8.77
N GLN A 89 11.41 -1.38 9.81
CA GLN A 89 10.72 -0.26 10.48
C GLN A 89 11.66 0.57 11.37
N ASP A 90 12.75 1.06 10.78
CA ASP A 90 13.71 1.98 11.38
C ASP A 90 13.39 3.46 11.04
N ARG A 91 14.25 4.39 11.48
CA ARG A 91 14.08 5.83 11.22
C ARG A 91 14.00 6.20 9.73
N GLY A 92 14.53 5.35 8.84
CA GLY A 92 14.48 5.56 7.38
C GLY A 92 13.28 4.92 6.70
N PHE A 93 12.43 4.18 7.41
CA PHE A 93 11.28 3.46 6.86
C PHE A 93 10.37 4.34 6.01
N ILE A 94 9.87 5.44 6.59
CA ILE A 94 8.94 6.37 5.93
C ILE A 94 9.57 6.92 4.64
N GLY A 95 10.83 7.38 4.74
CA GLY A 95 11.53 7.96 3.58
C GLY A 95 11.71 6.98 2.43
N ARG A 96 12.13 5.74 2.72
CA ARG A 96 12.30 4.69 1.71
C ARG A 96 10.97 4.27 1.09
N LEU A 97 9.94 4.08 1.91
CA LEU A 97 8.63 3.67 1.43
C LEU A 97 8.00 4.75 0.56
N VAL A 98 8.11 6.02 0.96
CA VAL A 98 7.67 7.16 0.15
C VAL A 98 8.41 7.20 -1.20
N GLN A 99 9.73 6.99 -1.24
CA GLN A 99 10.49 6.97 -2.50
C GLN A 99 10.05 5.86 -3.45
N VAL A 100 9.84 4.64 -2.93
CA VAL A 100 9.43 3.50 -3.77
C VAL A 100 8.00 3.65 -4.24
N LEU A 101 7.08 4.09 -3.38
CA LEU A 101 5.69 4.34 -3.76
C LEU A 101 5.57 5.50 -4.76
N ASP A 102 6.36 6.56 -4.61
CA ASP A 102 6.41 7.67 -5.58
C ASP A 102 6.83 7.18 -6.96
N ALA A 103 7.91 6.39 -7.04
CA ALA A 103 8.37 5.79 -8.30
C ALA A 103 7.31 4.86 -8.91
N LEU A 104 6.69 4.02 -8.08
CA LEU A 104 5.61 3.11 -8.49
C LEU A 104 4.43 3.86 -9.12
N LEU A 105 3.98 4.93 -8.46
CA LEU A 105 2.82 5.73 -8.90
C LEU A 105 3.13 6.61 -10.10
N ALA A 106 4.36 7.11 -10.20
CA ALA A 106 4.84 7.87 -11.36
C ALA A 106 4.95 6.99 -12.61
N ALA A 107 5.36 5.72 -12.45
CA ALA A 107 5.39 4.74 -13.53
C ALA A 107 3.99 4.23 -13.92
N GLY A 108 3.02 4.29 -13.00
CA GLY A 108 1.67 3.76 -13.20
C GLY A 108 1.59 2.24 -13.04
N ASP A 109 2.57 1.63 -12.38
CA ASP A 109 2.72 0.17 -12.33
C ASP A 109 1.97 -0.47 -11.14
N ALA A 110 1.29 0.30 -10.28
CA ALA A 110 0.61 -0.26 -9.12
C ALA A 110 -0.33 -1.41 -9.53
N PRO A 111 -0.39 -2.50 -8.74
CA PRO A 111 -1.14 -3.68 -9.13
C PRO A 111 -2.61 -3.32 -9.28
N GLY A 112 -3.18 -3.70 -10.42
CA GLY A 112 -4.61 -3.57 -10.68
C GLY A 112 -5.41 -4.71 -10.04
N ARG A 113 -6.62 -4.94 -10.57
CA ARG A 113 -7.55 -5.97 -10.12
C ARG A 113 -6.87 -7.32 -9.91
N ASP A 114 -7.04 -7.91 -8.73
CA ASP A 114 -6.46 -9.19 -8.28
C ASP A 114 -4.93 -9.25 -8.29
N GLY A 115 -4.26 -8.12 -8.57
CA GLY A 115 -2.81 -8.01 -8.56
C GLY A 115 -2.26 -7.90 -7.15
N VAL A 116 -1.15 -8.60 -6.91
CA VAL A 116 -0.40 -8.52 -5.66
C VAL A 116 1.05 -8.18 -5.98
N TRP A 117 1.59 -7.14 -5.34
CA TRP A 117 2.98 -6.75 -5.52
C TRP A 117 3.69 -6.61 -4.17
N PHE A 118 4.74 -7.42 -3.98
CA PHE A 118 5.72 -7.24 -2.91
C PHE A 118 6.72 -6.13 -3.24
N LEU A 119 6.71 -5.05 -2.46
CA LEU A 119 7.69 -3.99 -2.64
C LEU A 119 9.09 -4.52 -2.35
N SER A 120 10.01 -4.15 -3.24
CA SER A 120 11.44 -4.33 -3.03
C SER A 120 12.03 -3.03 -2.49
N ALA A 121 13.03 -3.15 -1.62
CA ALA A 121 13.78 -2.00 -1.14
C ALA A 121 14.37 -1.25 -2.34
N PRO A 122 14.44 0.09 -2.31
CA PRO A 122 15.18 0.80 -3.33
C PRO A 122 16.63 0.31 -3.26
N ALA A 123 17.25 0.03 -4.42
CA ALA A 123 18.65 -0.37 -4.47
C ALA A 123 19.44 0.69 -3.69
N THR A 124 20.07 0.29 -2.58
CA THR A 124 20.97 1.17 -1.85
C THR A 124 22.05 1.59 -2.84
N ALA A 125 21.99 2.82 -3.32
CA ALA A 125 23.08 3.41 -4.07
C ALA A 125 24.31 3.32 -3.17
N SER A 126 25.22 2.41 -3.50
CA SER A 126 26.53 2.37 -2.88
C SER A 126 27.16 3.73 -3.16
N ARG A 127 27.20 4.60 -2.15
CA ARG A 127 28.14 5.71 -2.15
C ARG A 127 29.52 5.06 -2.05
N GLY A 128 30.11 4.80 -3.22
CA GLY A 128 31.51 4.43 -3.33
C GLY A 128 32.35 5.57 -2.76
N SER A 129 33.15 5.22 -1.75
CA SER A 129 34.24 6.04 -1.23
C SER A 129 35.38 6.15 -2.23
#